data_AF-A0AAD5GMY3-F1
#
_entry.id   AF-A0AAD5GMY3-F1
#
_cell.length_a   1.000
_cell.length_b   1.000
_cell.length_c   1.000
_cell.angle_alpha   90.00
_cell.angle_beta   90.00
_cell.angle_gamma   90.00
#
_symmetry.space_group_name_H-M   'P 1'
#
loop_
_entity.id
_entity.type
_entity.pdbx_description
1 polymer ?
#
loop_
_entity_poly.entity_id
_entity_poly.type
_entity_poly.pdbx_seq_one_letter_code
_entity_poly.pdbx_strand_id
1 'polypeptide(L)'
;FTKETHKDSLLISFEDIKLATQNFKNQIGQGGFGNIYRGEILRASGPTPIAVKRNYDKYGHGEKEFLSELEILFEYKHDNIIGLIGYCNENNEKILVYEYASNGSLDRHLNNASLTWTQRLKIGIDVAIALDFLHGGASPVIHRDIKSGNILLHTDWKAKLADFGLSMIAPLNNEFDFVVDFVSGTYGYVDPQYKEKGFLTRESDIYSLGVVLSEMMCGRLVQSGQEEELVHLVKRHYEKGGSDGLVFEGIKDTIMPNSLIAFLGIAYQCLNYKRENRPTAGKVVLQLKKALEFQEDYEIWKPKLPTDYKEIIQMSETPEILYNSDDVSNKDLFDMFFKGIRLQNGKVCFSLSSNGERNELVSSTTFSYLDRRLHKRRSIQKSRCVSEFQLIYIKWTCLSVYMTCE
;
A
#
# COMPACT_ATOMS: atom_id res chain seq x y z
N PHE A 1 -27.21 18.22 -11.62
CA PHE A 1 -26.93 17.84 -10.23
C PHE A 1 -25.85 18.78 -9.71
N THR A 2 -26.24 19.83 -9.00
CA THR A 2 -25.36 20.92 -8.56
C THR A 2 -24.60 20.51 -7.28
N LYS A 3 -23.40 21.06 -7.05
CA LYS A 3 -22.59 20.82 -5.84
C LYS A 3 -23.39 21.03 -4.53
N GLU A 4 -24.39 21.92 -4.53
CA GLU A 4 -25.29 22.16 -3.39
C GLU A 4 -26.13 20.93 -3.02
N THR A 5 -26.73 20.25 -4.00
CA THR A 5 -27.57 19.06 -3.74
C THR A 5 -26.81 17.86 -3.13
N HIS A 6 -25.48 17.85 -3.23
CA HIS A 6 -24.64 16.80 -2.67
C HIS A 6 -24.12 17.12 -1.25
N LYS A 7 -24.13 18.41 -0.84
CA LYS A 7 -23.80 18.81 0.53
C LYS A 7 -24.97 18.55 1.46
N ASP A 8 -26.19 18.86 1.00
CA ASP A 8 -27.41 18.67 1.80
C ASP A 8 -27.70 17.20 2.13
N SER A 9 -27.26 16.26 1.28
CA SER A 9 -27.45 14.82 1.51
C SER A 9 -26.52 14.23 2.58
N LEU A 10 -25.48 14.97 2.99
CA LEU A 10 -24.48 14.55 3.97
C LEU A 10 -24.64 15.27 5.32
N LEU A 11 -25.65 16.14 5.46
CA LEU A 11 -26.03 16.74 6.73
C LEU A 11 -26.63 15.68 7.66
N ILE A 12 -26.13 15.65 8.90
CA ILE A 12 -26.64 14.82 9.98
C ILE A 12 -27.00 15.74 11.14
N SER A 13 -28.19 15.58 11.71
CA SER A 13 -28.61 16.43 12.83
C SER A 13 -27.72 16.22 14.05
N PHE A 14 -27.55 17.26 14.87
CA PHE A 14 -26.80 17.14 16.11
C PHE A 14 -27.38 16.06 17.05
N GLU A 15 -28.71 15.92 17.08
CA GLU A 15 -29.39 14.93 17.92
C GLU A 15 -29.11 13.50 17.45
N ASP A 16 -29.10 13.24 16.14
CA ASP A 16 -28.74 11.92 15.60
C ASP A 16 -27.28 11.56 15.94
N ILE A 17 -26.36 12.52 15.88
CA ILE A 17 -24.96 12.31 16.28
C ILE A 17 -24.85 12.02 17.78
N LYS A 18 -25.61 12.71 18.62
CA LYS A 18 -25.65 12.41 20.06
C LYS A 18 -26.18 11.01 20.32
N LEU A 19 -27.24 10.59 19.63
CA LEU A 19 -27.77 9.23 19.74
C LEU A 19 -26.72 8.20 19.30
N ALA A 20 -26.11 8.40 18.13
CA ALA A 20 -25.09 7.50 17.58
C ALA A 20 -23.85 7.36 18.47
N THR A 21 -23.48 8.41 19.23
CA THR A 21 -22.31 8.43 20.11
C THR A 21 -22.63 8.20 21.59
N GLN A 22 -23.89 7.91 21.93
CA GLN A 22 -24.38 7.82 23.31
C GLN A 22 -24.01 9.05 24.14
N ASN A 23 -24.27 10.24 23.57
CA ASN A 23 -23.91 11.55 24.11
C ASN A 23 -22.40 11.72 24.30
N PHE A 24 -21.62 11.41 23.26
CA PHE A 24 -20.16 11.55 23.24
C PHE A 24 -19.43 10.79 24.37
N LYS A 25 -19.94 9.61 24.75
CA LYS A 25 -19.43 8.83 25.89
C LYS A 25 -18.07 8.18 25.62
N ASN A 26 -17.86 7.68 24.39
CA ASN A 26 -16.69 6.88 24.05
C ASN A 26 -15.66 7.70 23.25
N GLN A 27 -14.82 8.46 23.97
CA GLN A 27 -13.71 9.18 23.36
C GLN A 27 -12.57 8.21 23.01
N ILE A 28 -12.15 8.21 21.76
CA ILE A 28 -11.10 7.32 21.21
C ILE A 28 -9.82 8.05 20.80
N GLY A 29 -9.86 9.38 20.81
CA GLY A 29 -8.72 10.22 20.47
C GLY A 29 -8.96 11.69 20.79
N GLN A 30 -7.88 12.45 20.79
CA GLN A 30 -7.87 13.90 20.89
C GLN A 30 -6.91 14.41 19.82
N GLY A 31 -7.45 15.11 18.82
CA GLY A 31 -6.65 15.81 17.81
C GLY A 31 -6.29 17.22 18.28
N GLY A 32 -5.56 17.96 17.43
CA GLY A 32 -5.24 19.37 17.70
C GLY A 32 -6.48 20.27 17.82
N PHE A 33 -7.57 19.87 17.18
CA PHE A 33 -8.72 20.73 16.88
C PHE A 33 -10.07 20.15 17.34
N GLY A 34 -10.07 18.99 17.99
CA GLY A 34 -11.30 18.31 18.41
C GLY A 34 -11.04 16.99 19.14
N ASN A 35 -12.05 16.48 19.86
CA ASN A 35 -12.03 15.08 20.31
C ASN A 35 -12.68 14.20 19.27
N ILE A 36 -12.18 12.97 19.19
CA ILE A 36 -12.72 11.93 18.35
C ILE A 36 -13.49 10.96 19.23
N TYR A 37 -14.74 10.70 18.87
CA TYR A 37 -15.62 9.77 19.55
C TYR A 37 -15.97 8.59 18.63
N ARG A 38 -16.09 7.39 19.20
CA ARG A 38 -16.68 6.26 18.49
C ARG A 38 -18.19 6.32 18.60
N GLY A 39 -18.87 6.15 17.48
CA GLY A 39 -20.32 6.00 17.43
C GLY A 39 -20.72 4.84 16.52
N GLU A 40 -22.03 4.67 16.37
CA GLU A 40 -22.63 3.68 15.49
C GLU A 40 -23.90 4.25 14.87
N ILE A 41 -24.02 4.18 13.54
CA ILE A 41 -25.22 4.58 12.81
C ILE A 41 -25.96 3.34 12.32
N LEU A 42 -27.28 3.33 12.46
CA LEU A 42 -28.12 2.27 11.92
C LEU A 42 -28.35 2.51 10.43
N ARG A 43 -27.92 1.56 9.60
CA ARG A 43 -28.21 1.52 8.16
C ARG A 43 -29.08 0.31 7.85
N ALA A 44 -29.65 0.26 6.63
CA ALA A 44 -30.40 -0.90 6.17
C ALA A 44 -29.59 -2.21 6.21
N SER A 45 -28.27 -2.12 6.06
CA SER A 45 -27.31 -3.23 6.15
C SER A 45 -26.92 -3.61 7.59
N GLY A 46 -27.50 -2.95 8.60
CA GLY A 46 -27.14 -3.11 10.00
C GLY A 46 -26.30 -1.95 10.56
N PRO A 47 -25.86 -2.08 11.83
CA PRO A 47 -25.10 -1.04 12.50
C PRO A 47 -23.72 -0.85 11.86
N THR A 48 -23.37 0.39 11.58
CA THR A 48 -22.10 0.77 10.96
C THR A 48 -21.29 1.61 11.93
N PRO A 49 -20.07 1.19 12.32
CA PRO A 49 -19.24 1.97 13.23
C PRO A 49 -18.74 3.25 12.53
N ILE A 50 -18.70 4.35 13.29
CA ILE A 50 -18.25 5.66 12.81
C ILE A 50 -17.25 6.30 13.78
N ALA A 51 -16.42 7.18 13.24
CA ALA A 51 -15.60 8.11 14.03
C ALA A 51 -16.21 9.52 13.91
N VAL A 52 -16.37 10.20 15.05
CA VAL A 52 -17.01 11.52 15.13
C VAL A 52 -15.99 12.52 15.69
N LYS A 53 -15.50 13.42 14.84
CA LYS A 53 -14.64 14.54 15.23
C LYS A 53 -15.52 15.72 15.60
N ARG A 54 -15.64 15.98 16.91
CA ARG A 54 -16.31 17.18 17.41
C ARG A 54 -15.27 18.27 17.57
N ASN A 55 -15.31 19.26 16.68
CA ASN A 55 -14.35 20.34 16.69
C ASN A 55 -14.69 21.35 17.78
N TYR A 56 -13.66 21.97 18.35
CA TYR A 56 -13.83 23.09 19.27
C TYR A 56 -13.34 24.35 18.61
N ASP A 57 -13.96 25.47 18.97
CA ASP A 57 -13.39 26.76 18.64
C ASP A 57 -12.26 27.10 19.64
N LYS A 58 -11.08 26.50 19.44
CA LYS A 58 -9.88 26.85 20.18
C LYS A 58 -9.14 27.94 19.41
N TYR A 59 -9.05 29.14 20.01
CA TYR A 59 -8.33 30.29 19.45
C TYR A 59 -8.88 30.85 18.11
N GLY A 60 -10.13 30.60 17.73
CA GLY A 60 -10.74 31.18 16.53
C GLY A 60 -10.39 30.46 15.21
N HIS A 61 -9.65 29.35 15.27
CA HIS A 61 -9.20 28.62 14.06
C HIS A 61 -10.07 27.42 13.69
N GLY A 62 -10.84 26.89 14.65
CA GLY A 62 -11.60 25.64 14.46
C GLY A 62 -12.67 25.71 13.35
N GLU A 63 -13.19 26.90 13.02
CA GLU A 63 -14.10 27.08 11.88
C GLU A 63 -13.39 26.92 10.54
N LYS A 64 -12.24 27.57 10.38
CA LYS A 64 -11.47 27.53 9.14
C LYS A 64 -11.04 26.10 8.82
N GLU A 65 -10.57 25.38 9.83
CA GLU A 65 -10.14 23.98 9.69
C GLU A 65 -11.31 23.06 9.36
N PHE A 66 -12.44 23.21 10.05
CA PHE A 66 -13.66 22.47 9.75
C PHE A 66 -14.11 22.69 8.30
N LEU A 67 -14.16 23.94 7.84
CA LEU A 67 -14.58 24.27 6.48
C LEU A 67 -13.57 23.76 5.43
N SER A 68 -12.27 23.89 5.70
CA SER A 68 -11.21 23.40 4.81
C SER A 68 -11.27 21.88 4.66
N GLU A 69 -11.36 21.16 5.78
CA GLU A 69 -11.47 19.71 5.78
C GLU A 69 -12.76 19.24 5.09
N LEU A 70 -13.88 19.91 5.33
CA LEU A 70 -15.16 19.60 4.70
C LEU A 70 -15.12 19.82 3.18
N GLU A 71 -14.53 20.93 2.71
CA GLU A 71 -14.37 21.24 1.30
C GLU A 71 -13.52 20.18 0.59
N ILE A 72 -12.34 19.87 1.13
CA ILE A 72 -11.43 18.88 0.55
C ILE A 72 -12.09 17.50 0.55
N LEU A 73 -12.69 17.08 1.65
CA LEU A 73 -13.30 15.76 1.72
C LEU A 73 -14.55 15.64 0.84
N PHE A 74 -15.22 16.71 0.44
CA PHE A 74 -16.28 16.62 -0.56
C PHE A 74 -15.75 16.37 -1.97
N GLU A 75 -14.66 17.02 -2.35
CA GLU A 75 -14.17 17.01 -3.73
C GLU A 75 -13.13 15.91 -4.00
N TYR A 76 -12.28 15.59 -3.03
CA TYR A 76 -11.13 14.70 -3.19
C TYR A 76 -11.43 13.32 -2.61
N LYS A 77 -12.15 12.51 -3.39
CA LYS A 77 -12.50 11.12 -3.03
C LYS A 77 -11.49 10.14 -3.60
N HIS A 78 -10.83 9.39 -2.73
CA HIS A 78 -9.89 8.34 -3.12
C HIS A 78 -9.90 7.19 -2.12
N ASP A 79 -9.55 5.99 -2.57
CA ASP A 79 -9.49 4.76 -1.77
C ASP A 79 -8.51 4.82 -0.59
N ASN A 80 -7.51 5.70 -0.69
CA ASN A 80 -6.48 5.94 0.33
C ASN A 80 -6.66 7.30 1.05
N ILE A 81 -7.83 7.93 0.93
CA ILE A 81 -8.24 9.11 1.70
C ILE A 81 -9.41 8.72 2.59
N ILE A 82 -9.43 9.20 3.83
CA ILE A 82 -10.49 8.86 4.79
C ILE A 82 -11.86 9.31 4.26
N GLY A 83 -12.83 8.40 4.31
CA GLY A 83 -14.19 8.63 3.84
C GLY A 83 -15.01 9.46 4.82
N LEU A 84 -15.46 10.64 4.37
CA LEU A 84 -16.50 11.42 5.05
C LEU A 84 -17.87 10.77 4.84
N ILE A 85 -18.53 10.40 5.94
CA ILE A 85 -19.90 9.87 5.97
C ILE A 85 -20.92 11.00 6.07
N GLY A 86 -20.60 12.08 6.79
CA GLY A 86 -21.49 13.22 6.95
C GLY A 86 -20.90 14.28 7.87
N TYR A 87 -21.66 15.34 8.10
CA TYR A 87 -21.24 16.46 8.94
C TYR A 87 -22.44 17.11 9.63
N CYS A 88 -22.16 17.86 10.70
CA CYS A 88 -23.13 18.71 11.39
C CYS A 88 -22.55 20.12 11.53
N ASN A 89 -23.40 21.11 11.27
CA ASN A 89 -23.14 22.53 11.48
C ASN A 89 -24.40 23.19 12.08
N GLU A 90 -24.82 22.71 13.25
CA GLU A 90 -26.03 23.12 13.96
C GLU A 90 -25.68 23.60 15.37
N ASN A 91 -26.40 24.59 15.91
CA ASN A 91 -26.26 25.00 17.32
C ASN A 91 -24.82 25.34 17.76
N ASN A 92 -24.01 25.92 16.86
CA ASN A 92 -22.57 26.18 17.02
C ASN A 92 -21.69 24.91 17.13
N GLU A 93 -22.23 23.74 16.84
CA GLU A 93 -21.50 22.46 16.79
C GLU A 93 -20.99 22.20 15.37
N LYS A 94 -19.66 22.07 15.25
CA LYS A 94 -18.95 21.77 14.00
C LYS A 94 -18.41 20.35 14.08
N ILE A 95 -19.11 19.40 13.49
CA ILE A 95 -18.80 17.97 13.65
C ILE A 95 -18.61 17.30 12.29
N LEU A 96 -17.56 16.51 12.17
CA LEU A 96 -17.30 15.66 11.00
C LEU A 96 -17.47 14.19 11.39
N VAL A 97 -18.16 13.42 10.56
CA VAL A 97 -18.43 12.00 10.75
C VAL A 97 -17.74 11.21 9.65
N TYR A 98 -16.86 10.29 10.04
CA TYR A 98 -16.02 9.50 9.14
C TYR A 98 -16.34 8.02 9.26
N GLU A 99 -15.92 7.27 8.23
CA GLU A 99 -15.75 5.82 8.37
C GLU A 99 -14.81 5.49 9.53
N TYR A 100 -15.05 4.37 10.19
CA TYR A 100 -14.25 3.94 11.33
C TYR A 100 -13.07 3.06 10.90
N ALA A 101 -11.86 3.57 11.10
CA ALA A 101 -10.61 2.82 10.92
C ALA A 101 -10.32 1.98 12.17
N SER A 102 -10.63 0.69 12.10
CA SER A 102 -10.64 -0.22 13.27
C SER A 102 -9.27 -0.46 13.91
N ASN A 103 -8.19 -0.37 13.13
CA ASN A 103 -6.85 -0.55 13.64
C ASN A 103 -6.25 0.77 14.17
N GLY A 104 -6.99 1.88 14.12
CA GLY A 104 -6.52 3.18 14.59
C GLY A 104 -5.41 3.76 13.72
N SER A 105 -4.58 4.61 14.30
CA SER A 105 -3.50 5.33 13.61
C SER A 105 -2.18 4.56 13.58
N LEU A 106 -1.37 4.76 12.54
CA LEU A 106 -0.11 4.05 12.28
C LEU A 106 0.90 4.18 13.41
N ASP A 107 1.00 5.35 14.04
CA ASP A 107 1.90 5.65 15.16
C ASP A 107 1.80 4.64 16.31
N ARG A 108 0.61 4.05 16.52
CA ARG A 108 0.35 3.04 17.56
C ARG A 108 0.96 1.67 17.29
N HIS A 109 1.43 1.42 16.06
CA HIS A 109 1.88 0.10 15.61
C HIS A 109 3.39 0.04 15.30
N LEU A 110 4.07 1.19 15.23
CA LEU A 110 5.44 1.25 14.69
C LEU A 110 6.46 0.46 15.53
N ASN A 111 6.28 0.41 16.85
CA ASN A 111 7.15 -0.33 17.78
C ASN A 111 6.69 -1.78 18.01
N ASN A 112 5.76 -2.30 17.20
CA ASN A 112 5.23 -3.64 17.31
C ASN A 112 5.67 -4.51 16.12
N ALA A 113 6.21 -5.70 16.42
CA ALA A 113 6.63 -6.67 15.41
C ALA A 113 5.46 -7.30 14.64
N SER A 114 4.22 -7.19 15.16
CA SER A 114 3.02 -7.65 14.45
C SER A 114 2.76 -6.86 13.16
N LEU A 115 3.27 -5.62 13.06
CA LEU A 115 3.26 -4.85 11.83
C LEU A 115 4.49 -5.23 11.00
N THR A 116 4.32 -6.20 10.12
CA THR A 116 5.39 -6.80 9.32
C THR A 116 5.99 -5.81 8.32
N TRP A 117 7.18 -6.13 7.80
CA TRP A 117 7.81 -5.30 6.76
C TRP A 117 6.95 -5.16 5.51
N THR A 118 6.35 -6.25 5.02
CA THR A 118 5.42 -6.24 3.89
C THR A 118 4.20 -5.35 4.14
N GLN A 119 3.65 -5.32 5.36
CA GLN A 119 2.57 -4.40 5.72
C GLN A 119 3.04 -2.94 5.74
N ARG A 120 4.23 -2.66 6.30
CA ARG A 120 4.83 -1.31 6.28
C ARG A 120 5.02 -0.81 4.86
N LEU A 121 5.51 -1.65 3.94
CA LEU A 121 5.63 -1.29 2.53
C LEU A 121 4.27 -0.94 1.90
N LYS A 122 3.25 -1.78 2.13
CA LYS A 122 1.88 -1.55 1.61
C LYS A 122 1.27 -0.25 2.13
N ILE A 123 1.42 0.02 3.44
CA ILE A 123 0.96 1.27 4.06
C ILE A 123 1.69 2.48 3.46
N GLY A 124 3.02 2.40 3.29
CA GLY A 124 3.79 3.49 2.67
C GLY A 124 3.37 3.75 1.22
N ILE A 125 3.08 2.70 0.46
CA ILE A 125 2.55 2.78 -0.90
C ILE A 125 1.18 3.46 -0.90
N ASP A 126 0.25 3.03 -0.03
CA ASP A 126 -1.09 3.61 0.09
C ASP A 126 -1.04 5.12 0.36
N VAL A 127 -0.18 5.56 1.29
CA VAL A 127 0.00 6.98 1.62
C VAL A 127 0.61 7.74 0.45
N ALA A 128 1.61 7.17 -0.23
CA ALA A 128 2.22 7.79 -1.41
C ALA A 128 1.23 7.92 -2.57
N ILE A 129 0.32 6.94 -2.75
CA ILE A 129 -0.77 7.01 -3.74
C ILE A 129 -1.75 8.12 -3.38
N ALA A 130 -2.12 8.25 -2.10
CA ALA A 130 -2.99 9.35 -1.64
C ALA A 130 -2.38 10.72 -1.97
N LEU A 131 -1.08 10.90 -1.70
CA LEU A 131 -0.36 12.14 -2.03
C LEU A 131 -0.28 12.37 -3.54
N ASP A 132 -0.01 11.34 -4.34
CA ASP A 132 0.06 11.47 -5.80
C ASP A 132 -1.28 11.94 -6.38
N PHE A 133 -2.40 11.40 -5.86
CA PHE A 133 -3.73 11.86 -6.20
C PHE A 133 -3.98 13.32 -5.80
N LEU A 134 -3.64 13.71 -4.56
CA LEU A 134 -3.82 15.09 -4.09
C LEU A 134 -2.96 16.08 -4.87
N HIS A 135 -1.73 15.70 -5.24
CA HIS A 135 -0.75 16.56 -5.90
C HIS A 135 -0.91 16.68 -7.41
N GLY A 136 -1.55 15.69 -8.05
CA GLY A 136 -1.63 15.54 -9.51
C GLY A 136 -2.84 16.18 -10.19
N GLY A 137 -3.82 16.69 -9.42
CA GLY A 137 -5.04 17.30 -9.96
C GLY A 137 -4.84 18.70 -10.54
N ALA A 138 -5.85 19.21 -11.27
CA ALA A 138 -5.91 20.60 -11.73
C ALA A 138 -5.96 21.60 -10.55
N SER A 139 -6.41 21.16 -9.38
CA SER A 139 -6.36 21.93 -8.14
C SER A 139 -5.58 21.08 -7.13
N PRO A 140 -4.23 21.18 -7.10
CA PRO A 140 -3.44 20.36 -6.19
C PRO A 140 -3.76 20.70 -4.74
N VAL A 141 -3.84 19.68 -3.88
CA VAL A 141 -4.00 19.84 -2.44
C VAL A 141 -2.67 19.56 -1.77
N ILE A 142 -2.21 20.49 -0.93
CA ILE A 142 -1.07 20.28 -0.05
C ILE A 142 -1.64 19.96 1.33
N HIS A 143 -1.29 18.79 1.88
CA HIS A 143 -1.87 18.28 3.12
C HIS A 143 -1.38 19.05 4.36
N ARG A 144 -0.08 19.37 4.39
CA ARG A 144 0.64 20.15 5.43
C ARG A 144 0.82 19.49 6.79
N ASP A 145 0.04 18.46 7.11
CA ASP A 145 0.16 17.73 8.38
C ASP A 145 0.29 16.20 8.19
N ILE A 146 1.14 15.78 7.26
CA ILE A 146 1.47 14.35 7.10
C ILE A 146 2.28 13.87 8.31
N LYS A 147 1.74 12.91 9.04
CA LYS A 147 2.38 12.24 10.18
C LYS A 147 1.77 10.87 10.41
N SER A 148 2.47 9.99 11.11
CA SER A 148 1.98 8.63 11.42
C SER A 148 0.66 8.63 12.21
N GLY A 149 0.41 9.64 13.04
CA GLY A 149 -0.87 9.84 13.73
C GLY A 149 -2.06 10.16 12.82
N ASN A 150 -1.83 10.67 11.61
CA ASN A 150 -2.86 11.05 10.63
C ASN A 150 -3.04 9.98 9.53
N ILE A 151 -2.36 8.84 9.65
CA ILE A 151 -2.50 7.69 8.74
C ILE A 151 -3.32 6.64 9.47
N LEU A 152 -4.57 6.47 9.06
CA LEU A 152 -5.53 5.57 9.69
C LEU A 152 -5.56 4.21 8.98
N LEU A 153 -5.70 3.14 9.77
CA LEU A 153 -5.59 1.76 9.31
C LEU A 153 -6.94 1.03 9.46
N HIS A 154 -7.43 0.47 8.36
CA HIS A 154 -8.61 -0.39 8.34
C HIS A 154 -8.29 -1.84 8.72
N THR A 155 -9.32 -2.68 8.91
CA THR A 155 -9.20 -4.09 9.33
C THR A 155 -8.25 -4.90 8.46
N ASP A 156 -8.19 -4.60 7.16
CA ASP A 156 -7.32 -5.21 6.16
C ASP A 156 -5.92 -4.60 6.08
N TRP A 157 -5.59 -3.70 7.00
CA TRP A 157 -4.35 -2.89 7.02
C TRP A 157 -4.21 -1.91 5.85
N LYS A 158 -5.28 -1.65 5.09
CA LYS A 158 -5.30 -0.57 4.10
C LYS A 158 -5.17 0.77 4.81
N ALA A 159 -4.23 1.59 4.33
CA ALA A 159 -3.98 2.89 4.91
C ALA A 159 -4.80 3.98 4.20
N LYS A 160 -5.36 4.88 5.01
CA LYS A 160 -6.07 6.08 4.54
C LYS A 160 -5.53 7.31 5.24
N LEU A 161 -5.21 8.32 4.45
CA LEU A 161 -4.77 9.62 4.94
C LEU A 161 -5.97 10.41 5.48
N ALA A 162 -5.80 11.03 6.64
CA ALA A 162 -6.83 11.76 7.36
C ALA A 162 -6.32 13.11 7.88
N ASP A 163 -7.24 13.91 8.43
CA ASP A 163 -7.01 15.22 9.06
C ASP A 163 -6.57 16.32 8.09
N PHE A 164 -7.52 16.78 7.26
CA PHE A 164 -7.29 17.82 6.25
C PHE A 164 -7.52 19.24 6.78
N GLY A 165 -7.64 19.43 8.10
CA GLY A 165 -7.96 20.74 8.70
C GLY A 165 -6.94 21.83 8.36
N LEU A 166 -5.66 21.46 8.25
CA LEU A 166 -4.59 22.40 7.87
C LEU A 166 -4.33 22.44 6.36
N SER A 167 -4.94 21.55 5.59
CA SER A 167 -4.66 21.40 4.17
C SER A 167 -5.09 22.63 3.37
N MET A 168 -4.49 22.79 2.19
CA MET A 168 -4.70 23.94 1.33
C MET A 168 -4.79 23.50 -0.12
N ILE A 169 -5.80 23.99 -0.83
CA ILE A 169 -5.88 23.91 -2.29
C ILE A 169 -4.91 24.95 -2.86
N ALA A 170 -3.85 24.49 -3.52
CA ALA A 170 -2.85 25.36 -4.11
C ALA A 170 -3.47 26.17 -5.27
N PRO A 171 -3.29 27.51 -5.30
CA PRO A 171 -3.77 28.32 -6.40
C PRO A 171 -3.07 27.94 -7.71
N LEU A 172 -3.85 27.89 -8.79
CA LEU A 172 -3.45 27.54 -10.16
C LEU A 172 -2.49 28.55 -10.84
N ASN A 173 -1.91 29.51 -10.12
CA ASN A 173 -1.17 30.59 -10.73
C ASN A 173 0.20 30.11 -11.24
N ASN A 174 0.28 29.94 -12.56
CA ASN A 174 1.42 29.45 -13.35
C ASN A 174 2.75 30.24 -13.18
N GLU A 175 2.83 31.25 -12.33
CA GLU A 175 4.06 32.03 -12.12
C GLU A 175 4.98 31.44 -11.04
N PHE A 176 4.43 30.73 -10.04
CA PHE A 176 5.22 30.20 -8.93
C PHE A 176 4.73 28.81 -8.48
N ASP A 177 5.66 27.91 -8.18
CA ASP A 177 5.43 26.56 -7.69
C ASP A 177 5.20 26.50 -6.16
N PHE A 178 5.01 27.64 -5.49
CA PHE A 178 4.89 27.75 -4.05
C PHE A 178 3.81 28.74 -3.59
N VAL A 179 3.32 28.50 -2.37
CA VAL A 179 2.41 29.40 -1.66
C VAL A 179 3.15 30.02 -0.47
N VAL A 180 3.07 31.34 -0.32
CA VAL A 180 3.56 32.04 0.87
C VAL A 180 2.49 31.99 1.95
N ASP A 181 2.77 31.36 3.08
CA ASP A 181 1.82 31.26 4.20
C ASP A 181 2.54 31.05 5.54
N PHE A 182 1.84 31.27 6.65
CA PHE A 182 2.35 31.00 7.99
C PHE A 182 2.69 29.53 8.17
N VAL A 183 3.81 29.25 8.83
CA VAL A 183 4.27 27.88 9.10
C VAL A 183 3.26 27.18 10.01
N SER A 184 2.68 26.10 9.49
CA SER A 184 1.75 25.22 10.19
C SER A 184 2.15 23.76 10.00
N GLY A 185 1.76 22.89 10.92
CA GLY A 185 2.05 21.45 10.90
C GLY A 185 2.69 20.95 12.19
N THR A 186 2.86 19.63 12.30
CA THR A 186 3.38 18.99 13.50
C THR A 186 4.92 19.04 13.56
N TYR A 187 5.46 19.49 14.71
CA TYR A 187 6.90 19.53 14.96
C TYR A 187 7.58 18.18 14.64
N GLY A 188 8.74 18.23 13.98
CA GLY A 188 9.49 17.04 13.55
C GLY A 188 9.11 16.53 12.15
N TYR A 189 7.92 16.87 11.64
CA TYR A 189 7.48 16.54 10.28
C TYR A 189 7.59 17.73 9.32
N VAL A 190 7.52 18.96 9.85
CA VAL A 190 7.54 20.19 9.04
C VAL A 190 8.82 20.29 8.21
N ASP A 191 8.63 20.50 6.90
CA ASP A 191 9.70 20.78 5.95
C ASP A 191 10.61 21.93 6.43
N PRO A 192 11.94 21.73 6.56
CA PRO A 192 12.85 22.74 7.05
C PRO A 192 12.90 23.99 6.16
N GLN A 193 12.75 23.86 4.85
CA GLN A 193 12.71 25.02 3.96
C GLN A 193 11.42 25.81 4.10
N TYR A 194 10.29 25.12 4.27
CA TYR A 194 9.02 25.79 4.57
C TYR A 194 9.09 26.51 5.92
N LYS A 195 9.65 25.86 6.94
CA LYS A 195 9.88 26.45 8.26
C LYS A 195 10.75 27.71 8.22
N GLU A 196 11.78 27.72 7.39
CA GLU A 196 12.73 28.84 7.29
C GLU A 196 12.22 29.97 6.39
N LYS A 197 11.60 29.64 5.25
CA LYS A 197 11.28 30.60 4.17
C LYS A 197 9.80 30.95 4.06
N GLY A 198 8.92 30.18 4.70
CA GLY A 198 7.46 30.32 4.56
C GLY A 198 6.90 29.87 3.20
N PHE A 199 7.71 29.18 2.38
CA PHE A 199 7.29 28.67 1.08
C PHE A 199 6.74 27.26 1.22
N LEU A 200 5.42 27.14 1.15
CA LEU A 200 4.74 25.86 1.13
C LEU A 200 4.67 25.32 -0.30
N THR A 201 5.05 24.05 -0.48
CA THR A 201 4.90 23.35 -1.76
C THR A 201 4.42 21.91 -1.56
N ARG A 202 4.12 21.22 -2.67
CA ARG A 202 3.80 19.78 -2.66
C ARG A 202 4.96 18.96 -2.10
N GLU A 203 6.18 19.39 -2.36
CA GLU A 203 7.41 18.77 -1.87
C GLU A 203 7.56 18.90 -0.34
N SER A 204 6.82 19.80 0.33
CA SER A 204 6.74 19.85 1.79
C SER A 204 6.01 18.63 2.37
N ASP A 205 4.97 18.14 1.70
CA ASP A 205 4.32 16.86 2.07
C ASP A 205 5.25 15.68 1.82
N ILE A 206 6.06 15.72 0.75
CA ILE A 206 7.04 14.67 0.45
C ILE A 206 8.09 14.57 1.55
N TYR A 207 8.58 15.71 2.06
CA TYR A 207 9.49 15.71 3.21
C TYR A 207 8.85 15.03 4.42
N SER A 208 7.61 15.41 4.74
CA SER A 208 6.85 14.87 5.86
C SER A 208 6.60 13.35 5.69
N LEU A 209 6.34 12.87 4.47
CA LEU A 209 6.29 11.44 4.16
C LEU A 209 7.64 10.76 4.39
N GLY A 210 8.76 11.38 4.02
CA GLY A 210 10.11 10.87 4.31
C GLY A 210 10.35 10.65 5.81
N VAL A 211 9.80 11.54 6.65
CA VAL A 211 9.81 11.39 8.11
C VAL A 211 8.99 10.16 8.51
N VAL A 212 7.75 10.03 8.04
CA VAL A 212 6.91 8.84 8.32
C VAL A 212 7.60 7.54 7.89
N LEU A 213 8.19 7.49 6.68
CA LEU A 213 8.93 6.31 6.21
C LEU A 213 10.10 5.97 7.14
N SER A 214 10.77 6.99 7.69
CA SER A 214 11.83 6.80 8.70
C SER A 214 11.29 6.23 10.00
N GLU A 215 10.13 6.69 10.48
CA GLU A 215 9.47 6.11 11.66
C GLU A 215 9.08 4.66 11.42
N MET A 216 8.59 4.34 10.22
CA MET A 216 8.21 2.98 9.82
C MET A 216 9.40 2.02 9.80
N MET A 217 10.56 2.46 9.31
CA MET A 217 11.76 1.63 9.31
C MET A 217 12.33 1.46 10.72
N CYS A 218 12.40 2.55 11.50
CA CYS A 218 13.05 2.56 12.80
C CYS A 218 12.17 2.09 13.96
N GLY A 219 10.85 1.97 13.73
CA GLY A 219 9.88 1.58 14.75
C GLY A 219 9.77 2.55 15.92
N ARG A 220 10.11 3.82 15.71
CA ARG A 220 10.07 4.89 16.72
C ARG A 220 9.58 6.20 16.12
N LEU A 221 8.84 6.96 16.92
CA LEU A 221 8.30 8.26 16.52
C LEU A 221 9.36 9.36 16.58
N VAL A 222 9.15 10.43 15.82
CA VAL A 222 9.88 11.68 16.02
C VAL A 222 9.46 12.30 17.35
N GLN A 223 10.45 12.60 18.20
CA GLN A 223 10.22 13.23 19.50
C GLN A 223 11.07 14.49 19.62
N SER A 224 10.49 15.53 20.21
CA SER A 224 11.21 16.75 20.59
C SER A 224 12.16 16.46 21.74
N GLY A 225 13.40 16.94 21.66
CA GLY A 225 14.36 16.91 22.76
C GLY A 225 15.19 15.62 22.93
N GLN A 226 15.14 14.67 21.99
CA GLN A 226 16.13 13.58 21.97
C GLN A 226 17.52 14.10 21.56
N GLU A 227 18.59 13.49 22.12
CA GLU A 227 19.98 13.81 21.80
C GLU A 227 20.28 13.78 20.30
N GLU A 228 19.53 12.95 19.55
CA GLU A 228 19.62 12.89 18.11
C GLU A 228 18.25 12.75 17.44
N GLU A 229 17.89 13.75 16.63
CA GLU A 229 16.64 13.74 15.86
C GLU A 229 16.64 12.59 14.83
N LEU A 230 15.52 11.87 14.73
CA LEU A 230 15.38 10.68 13.87
C LEU A 230 15.86 10.93 12.43
N VAL A 231 15.54 12.09 11.87
CA VAL A 231 15.91 12.49 10.51
C VAL A 231 17.43 12.58 10.37
N HIS A 232 18.12 13.14 11.36
CA HIS A 232 19.58 13.24 11.38
C HIS A 232 20.24 11.86 11.46
N LEU A 233 19.65 10.94 12.22
CA LEU A 233 20.14 9.55 12.33
C LEU A 233 20.06 8.84 10.98
N VAL A 234 18.88 8.87 10.34
CA VAL A 234 18.66 8.20 9.06
C VAL A 234 19.62 8.74 8.00
N LYS A 235 19.78 10.05 7.91
CA LYS A 235 20.72 10.69 6.95
C LYS A 235 22.15 10.23 7.17
N ARG A 236 22.65 10.28 8.42
CA ARG A 236 24.03 9.90 8.73
C ARG A 236 24.33 8.45 8.38
N HIS A 237 23.41 7.53 8.71
CA HIS A 237 23.61 6.12 8.41
C HIS A 237 23.62 5.86 6.90
N TYR A 238 22.70 6.49 6.17
CA TYR A 238 22.67 6.40 4.71
C TYR A 238 23.97 6.91 4.06
N GLU A 239 24.45 8.08 4.48
CA GLU A 239 25.70 8.68 3.97
C GLU A 239 26.95 7.84 4.28
N LYS A 240 26.92 7.06 5.37
CA LYS A 240 27.98 6.10 5.71
C LYS A 240 27.86 4.76 4.98
N GLY A 241 26.84 4.58 4.14
CA GLY A 241 26.59 3.34 3.39
C GLY A 241 26.07 2.18 4.24
N GLY A 242 25.53 2.46 5.43
CA GLY A 242 25.06 1.43 6.36
C GLY A 242 23.58 1.61 6.74
N SER A 243 22.90 0.49 7.03
CA SER A 243 21.56 0.49 7.65
C SER A 243 21.58 -0.12 9.07
N ASP A 244 22.75 -0.55 9.54
CA ASP A 244 22.95 -1.15 10.84
C ASP A 244 22.51 -0.20 11.96
N GLY A 245 21.66 -0.70 12.86
CA GLY A 245 21.13 0.07 13.99
C GLY A 245 20.00 1.05 13.64
N LEU A 246 19.59 1.17 12.38
CA LEU A 246 18.38 1.93 12.00
C LEU A 246 17.11 1.11 12.16
N VAL A 247 17.12 -0.12 11.66
CA VAL A 247 15.91 -0.95 11.53
C VAL A 247 15.40 -1.39 12.89
N PHE A 248 14.08 -1.34 13.07
CA PHE A 248 13.42 -1.89 14.25
C PHE A 248 13.76 -3.38 14.43
N GLU A 249 14.33 -3.71 15.59
CA GLU A 249 14.87 -5.06 15.85
C GLU A 249 13.83 -6.17 15.67
N GLY A 250 12.56 -5.90 16.00
CA GLY A 250 11.48 -6.88 15.90
C GLY A 250 11.12 -7.33 14.49
N ILE A 251 11.60 -6.65 13.44
CA ILE A 251 11.36 -7.02 12.03
C ILE A 251 12.64 -7.24 11.23
N LYS A 252 13.81 -6.91 11.79
CA LYS A 252 15.09 -6.83 11.06
C LYS A 252 15.44 -8.10 10.29
N ASP A 253 15.28 -9.26 10.91
CA ASP A 253 15.63 -10.55 10.31
C ASP A 253 14.66 -11.02 9.22
N THR A 254 13.51 -10.34 9.09
CA THR A 254 12.51 -10.64 8.05
C THR A 254 12.71 -9.84 6.77
N ILE A 255 13.54 -8.80 6.79
CA ILE A 255 13.68 -7.88 5.68
C ILE A 255 14.67 -8.39 4.65
N MET A 256 14.27 -8.44 3.38
CA MET A 256 15.17 -8.70 2.27
C MET A 256 16.09 -7.48 2.05
N PRO A 257 17.42 -7.62 2.09
CA PRO A 257 18.38 -6.53 1.88
C PRO A 257 18.07 -5.57 0.72
N ASN A 258 17.72 -6.08 -0.47
CA ASN A 258 17.39 -5.23 -1.64
C ASN A 258 16.10 -4.42 -1.44
N SER A 259 15.14 -4.98 -0.68
CA SER A 259 13.92 -4.25 -0.28
C SER A 259 14.29 -3.09 0.65
N LEU A 260 15.13 -3.33 1.65
CA LEU A 260 15.59 -2.30 2.59
C LEU A 260 16.37 -1.18 1.88
N ILE A 261 17.29 -1.54 0.97
CA ILE A 261 18.09 -0.56 0.23
C ILE A 261 17.19 0.34 -0.62
N ALA A 262 16.23 -0.25 -1.34
CA ALA A 262 15.28 0.51 -2.15
C ALA A 262 14.41 1.45 -1.28
N PHE A 263 13.92 0.95 -0.14
CA PHE A 263 13.12 1.73 0.81
C PHE A 263 13.91 2.89 1.44
N LEU A 264 15.10 2.60 1.96
CA LEU A 264 15.96 3.58 2.61
C LEU A 264 16.38 4.67 1.61
N GLY A 265 16.71 4.28 0.37
CA GLY A 265 17.08 5.20 -0.69
C GLY A 265 15.96 6.21 -0.99
N ILE A 266 14.71 5.77 -1.10
CA ILE A 266 13.59 6.68 -1.36
C ILE A 266 13.24 7.53 -0.14
N ALA A 267 13.28 6.96 1.08
CA ALA A 267 13.05 7.71 2.31
C ALA A 267 14.08 8.84 2.50
N TYR A 268 15.36 8.55 2.22
CA TYR A 268 16.43 9.55 2.26
C TYR A 268 16.23 10.67 1.23
N GLN A 269 15.85 10.32 -0.01
CA GLN A 269 15.56 11.31 -1.06
C GLN A 269 14.41 12.26 -0.67
N CYS A 270 13.35 11.73 -0.04
CA CYS A 270 12.25 12.54 0.48
C CYS A 270 12.73 13.59 1.51
N LEU A 271 13.73 13.23 2.33
CA LEU A 271 14.28 14.09 3.39
C LEU A 271 15.30 15.13 2.88
N ASN A 272 15.47 15.30 1.57
CA ASN A 272 16.42 16.28 1.04
C ASN A 272 16.07 17.69 1.52
N TYR A 273 17.07 18.48 1.91
CA TYR A 273 16.83 19.86 2.31
C TYR A 273 16.26 20.67 1.14
N LYS A 274 16.84 20.54 -0.06
CA LYS A 274 16.38 21.21 -1.27
C LYS A 274 15.13 20.54 -1.82
N ARG A 275 14.03 21.30 -1.93
CA ARG A 275 12.75 20.79 -2.44
C ARG A 275 12.88 20.25 -3.87
N GLU A 276 13.72 20.88 -4.70
CA GLU A 276 13.95 20.50 -6.10
C GLU A 276 14.59 19.10 -6.24
N ASN A 277 15.25 18.62 -5.18
CA ASN A 277 15.89 17.31 -5.14
C ASN A 277 15.00 16.23 -4.51
N ARG A 278 13.80 16.58 -4.06
CA ARG A 278 12.84 15.61 -3.52
C ARG A 278 12.10 14.92 -4.67
N PRO A 279 11.77 13.63 -4.53
CA PRO A 279 11.00 12.91 -5.54
C PRO A 279 9.55 13.41 -5.58
N THR A 280 8.85 13.19 -6.70
CA THR A 280 7.39 13.31 -6.74
C THR A 280 6.73 12.15 -5.99
N ALA A 281 5.48 12.33 -5.54
CA ALA A 281 4.72 11.26 -4.89
C ALA A 281 4.65 9.99 -5.76
N GLY A 282 4.35 10.10 -7.06
CA GLY A 282 4.37 8.97 -7.99
C GLY A 282 5.73 8.26 -8.10
N LYS A 283 6.86 8.99 -7.98
CA LYS A 283 8.19 8.36 -7.91
C LYS A 283 8.37 7.61 -6.60
N VAL A 284 7.85 8.12 -5.48
CA VAL A 284 7.83 7.41 -4.20
C VAL A 284 7.03 6.11 -4.32
N VAL A 285 5.83 6.15 -4.90
CA VAL A 285 5.00 4.96 -5.18
C VAL A 285 5.80 3.92 -5.95
N LEU A 286 6.46 4.32 -7.04
CA LEU A 286 7.22 3.39 -7.88
C LEU A 286 8.38 2.73 -7.10
N GLN A 287 9.13 3.49 -6.31
CA GLN A 287 10.25 2.91 -5.54
C GLN A 287 9.77 2.02 -4.40
N LEU A 288 8.68 2.38 -3.71
CA LEU A 288 8.13 1.53 -2.66
C LEU A 288 7.53 0.24 -3.22
N LYS A 289 6.88 0.29 -4.40
CA LYS A 289 6.44 -0.93 -5.12
C LYS A 289 7.62 -1.82 -5.50
N LYS A 290 8.73 -1.24 -5.97
CA LYS A 290 9.95 -2.00 -6.24
C LYS A 290 10.53 -2.65 -4.97
N ALA A 291 10.51 -1.94 -3.83
CA ALA A 291 10.90 -2.52 -2.55
C ALA A 291 9.98 -3.68 -2.14
N LEU A 292 8.67 -3.56 -2.36
CA LEU A 292 7.69 -4.62 -2.12
C LEU A 292 7.92 -5.83 -3.03
N GLU A 293 8.19 -5.60 -4.32
CA GLU A 293 8.52 -6.67 -5.26
C GLU A 293 9.74 -7.47 -4.80
N PHE A 294 10.83 -6.82 -4.35
CA PHE A 294 11.98 -7.53 -3.79
C PHE A 294 11.64 -8.37 -2.55
N GLN A 295 10.74 -7.88 -1.70
CA GLN A 295 10.33 -8.59 -0.50
C GLN A 295 9.44 -9.80 -0.85
N GLU A 296 8.41 -9.60 -1.67
CA GLU A 296 7.47 -10.65 -2.08
C GLU A 296 8.16 -11.72 -2.94
N ASP A 297 9.16 -11.35 -3.76
CA ASP A 297 10.00 -12.29 -4.49
C ASP A 297 10.70 -13.29 -3.56
N TYR A 298 11.23 -12.78 -2.44
CA TYR A 298 11.89 -13.61 -1.42
C TYR A 298 10.90 -14.39 -0.54
N GLU A 299 9.81 -13.76 -0.07
CA GLU A 299 8.87 -14.37 0.87
C GLU A 299 7.92 -15.39 0.21
N ILE A 300 7.45 -15.11 -1.00
CA ILE A 300 6.37 -15.86 -1.65
C ILE A 300 6.90 -16.82 -2.71
N TRP A 301 7.83 -16.34 -3.54
CA TRP A 301 8.21 -17.06 -4.76
C TRP A 301 9.42 -17.97 -4.54
N LYS A 302 10.44 -17.50 -3.81
CA LYS A 302 11.61 -18.33 -3.48
C LYS A 302 11.25 -19.67 -2.81
N PRO A 303 10.31 -19.77 -1.84
CA PRO A 303 9.95 -21.06 -1.25
C PRO A 303 9.19 -22.00 -2.20
N LYS A 304 8.59 -21.48 -3.28
CA LYS A 304 7.89 -22.27 -4.30
C LYS A 304 8.81 -22.84 -5.36
N LEU A 305 10.06 -22.39 -5.42
CA LEU A 305 11.04 -22.91 -6.36
C LEU A 305 11.67 -24.22 -5.84
N PRO A 306 11.94 -25.19 -6.73
CA PRO A 306 12.76 -26.36 -6.41
C PRO A 306 14.13 -25.94 -5.88
N THR A 307 14.69 -26.65 -4.89
CA THR A 307 16.04 -26.34 -4.36
C THR A 307 17.14 -26.45 -5.41
N ASP A 308 16.95 -27.29 -6.41
CA ASP A 308 17.81 -27.57 -7.55
C ASP A 308 17.39 -26.79 -8.81
N TYR A 309 16.60 -25.71 -8.68
CA TYR A 309 16.12 -24.93 -9.85
C TYR A 309 17.24 -24.49 -10.79
N LYS A 310 18.43 -24.20 -10.26
CA LYS A 310 19.62 -23.84 -11.05
C LYS A 310 20.08 -25.00 -11.95
N GLU A 311 20.08 -26.22 -11.44
CA GLU A 311 20.42 -27.44 -12.19
C GLU A 311 19.35 -27.73 -13.24
N ILE A 312 18.07 -27.55 -12.89
CA ILE A 312 16.95 -27.70 -13.82
C ILE A 312 17.10 -26.73 -15.02
N ILE A 313 17.46 -25.47 -14.77
CA ILE A 313 17.68 -24.49 -15.86
C ILE A 313 18.88 -24.89 -16.73
N GLN A 314 19.97 -25.40 -16.14
CA GLN A 314 21.13 -25.90 -16.88
C GLN A 314 20.78 -27.07 -17.81
N MET A 315 19.85 -27.93 -17.40
CA MET A 315 19.38 -29.08 -18.20
C MET A 315 18.33 -28.71 -19.25
N SER A 316 17.88 -27.46 -19.29
CA SER A 316 16.85 -26.99 -20.21
C SER A 316 17.39 -26.71 -21.61
N GLU A 317 16.52 -26.82 -22.62
CA GLU A 317 16.86 -26.46 -24.01
C GLU A 317 17.08 -24.96 -24.24
N THR A 318 16.78 -24.11 -23.24
CA THR A 318 16.93 -22.65 -23.28
C THR A 318 17.84 -22.13 -22.15
N PRO A 319 19.15 -22.45 -22.17
CA PRO A 319 20.08 -22.08 -21.10
C PRO A 319 20.47 -20.59 -21.06
N GLU A 320 20.01 -19.78 -22.02
CA GLU A 320 20.28 -18.33 -22.09
C GLU A 320 19.81 -17.56 -20.83
N ILE A 321 18.87 -18.13 -20.07
CA ILE A 321 18.32 -17.61 -18.81
C ILE A 321 19.39 -17.56 -17.70
N LEU A 322 20.41 -18.43 -17.76
CA LEU A 322 21.50 -18.45 -16.77
C LEU A 322 22.47 -17.27 -16.91
N TYR A 323 22.71 -16.79 -18.14
CA TYR A 323 23.65 -15.69 -18.39
C TYR A 323 23.16 -14.36 -17.80
N ASN A 324 21.87 -14.25 -17.51
CA ASN A 324 21.23 -13.09 -16.87
C ASN A 324 20.59 -13.46 -15.51
N SER A 325 20.97 -14.58 -14.89
CA SER A 325 20.23 -15.13 -13.73
C SER A 325 20.17 -14.23 -12.49
N ASP A 326 21.07 -13.25 -12.36
CA ASP A 326 21.01 -12.23 -11.29
C ASP A 326 19.94 -11.15 -11.55
N ASP A 327 19.45 -11.00 -12.79
CA ASP A 327 18.40 -10.06 -13.19
C ASP A 327 17.00 -10.71 -13.25
N VAL A 328 16.90 -12.04 -13.17
CA VAL A 328 15.62 -12.76 -13.26
C VAL A 328 15.06 -13.01 -11.86
N SER A 329 13.85 -12.53 -11.59
CA SER A 329 13.20 -12.70 -10.29
C SER A 329 12.80 -14.16 -10.01
N ASN A 330 12.66 -14.54 -8.73
CA ASN A 330 12.13 -15.87 -8.39
C ASN A 330 10.72 -16.09 -8.93
N LYS A 331 9.91 -15.03 -9.03
CA LYS A 331 8.61 -15.05 -9.68
C LYS A 331 8.71 -15.38 -11.16
N ASP A 332 9.62 -14.75 -11.91
CA ASP A 332 9.80 -15.03 -13.34
C ASP A 332 10.21 -16.48 -13.57
N LEU A 333 11.11 -17.01 -12.72
CA LEU A 333 11.49 -18.42 -12.73
C LEU A 333 10.29 -19.33 -12.44
N PHE A 334 9.47 -18.98 -11.43
CA PHE A 334 8.28 -19.74 -11.11
C PHE A 334 7.28 -19.74 -12.27
N ASP A 335 7.00 -18.59 -12.88
CA ASP A 335 6.08 -18.45 -14.01
C ASP A 335 6.57 -19.24 -15.23
N MET A 336 7.88 -19.27 -15.47
CA MET A 336 8.50 -20.11 -16.49
C MET A 336 8.27 -21.60 -16.19
N PHE A 337 8.62 -22.07 -14.99
CA PHE A 337 8.40 -23.48 -14.64
C PHE A 337 6.91 -23.84 -14.59
N PHE A 338 6.04 -22.92 -14.21
CA PHE A 338 4.59 -23.12 -14.19
C PHE A 338 4.02 -23.34 -15.60
N LYS A 339 4.52 -22.59 -16.59
CA LYS A 339 4.20 -22.80 -18.02
C LYS A 339 4.77 -24.11 -18.57
N GLY A 340 5.86 -24.59 -17.96
CA GLY A 340 6.56 -25.81 -18.31
C GLY A 340 7.75 -25.55 -19.23
N ILE A 341 8.83 -26.31 -19.00
CA ILE A 341 10.07 -26.25 -19.77
C ILE A 341 10.46 -27.64 -20.28
N ARG A 342 11.23 -27.67 -21.36
CA ARG A 342 11.77 -28.90 -21.93
C ARG A 342 13.17 -29.16 -21.41
N LEU A 343 13.37 -30.36 -20.88
CA LEU A 343 14.64 -30.87 -20.39
C LEU A 343 15.12 -32.02 -21.29
N GLN A 344 16.41 -32.35 -21.20
CA GLN A 344 17.02 -33.53 -21.84
C GLN A 344 16.76 -33.59 -23.36
N ASN A 345 16.95 -32.48 -24.08
CA ASN A 345 16.67 -32.37 -25.51
C ASN A 345 15.22 -32.73 -25.87
N GLY A 346 14.26 -32.21 -25.09
CA GLY A 346 12.83 -32.30 -25.40
C GLY A 346 12.17 -33.60 -24.96
N LYS A 347 12.92 -34.48 -24.27
CA LYS A 347 12.41 -35.79 -23.81
C LYS A 347 11.54 -35.70 -22.56
N VAL A 348 11.78 -34.69 -21.72
CA VAL A 348 11.05 -34.49 -20.47
C VAL A 348 10.46 -33.08 -20.45
N CYS A 349 9.16 -32.98 -20.20
CA CYS A 349 8.51 -31.72 -19.89
C CYS A 349 8.41 -31.60 -18.37
N PHE A 350 9.15 -30.64 -17.81
CA PHE A 350 9.11 -30.30 -16.39
C PHE A 350 8.19 -29.11 -16.17
N SER A 351 7.33 -29.17 -15.15
CA SER A 351 6.54 -28.02 -14.72
C SER A 351 6.26 -27.99 -13.22
N LEU A 352 5.86 -26.82 -12.72
CA LEU A 352 5.39 -26.64 -11.34
C LEU A 352 3.87 -26.50 -11.27
N SER A 353 3.27 -27.05 -10.22
CA SER A 353 1.88 -26.75 -9.84
C SER A 353 1.78 -25.34 -9.23
N SER A 354 0.56 -24.85 -8.99
CA SER A 354 0.34 -23.57 -8.30
C SER A 354 0.97 -23.50 -6.90
N ASN A 355 1.22 -24.66 -6.29
CA ASN A 355 1.79 -24.79 -4.96
C ASN A 355 3.31 -25.07 -5.00
N GLY A 356 3.95 -25.07 -6.18
CA GLY A 356 5.37 -25.38 -6.32
C GLY A 356 5.69 -26.88 -6.34
N GLU A 357 4.68 -27.75 -6.49
CA GLU A 357 4.92 -29.20 -6.61
C GLU A 357 5.42 -29.54 -8.02
N ARG A 358 6.42 -30.42 -8.09
CA ARG A 358 7.04 -30.85 -9.35
C ARG A 358 6.11 -31.77 -10.13
N ASN A 359 6.04 -31.54 -11.44
CA ASN A 359 5.38 -32.40 -12.39
C ASN A 359 6.33 -32.70 -13.55
N GLU A 360 6.48 -33.98 -13.89
CA GLU A 360 7.30 -34.41 -15.02
C GLU A 360 6.48 -35.29 -15.95
N LEU A 361 6.54 -34.98 -17.25
CA LEU A 361 5.94 -35.78 -18.30
C LEU A 361 7.03 -36.20 -19.28
N VAL A 362 7.19 -37.51 -19.46
CA VAL A 362 8.13 -38.08 -20.41
C VAL A 362 7.45 -38.22 -21.78
N SER A 363 8.14 -37.81 -22.85
CA SER A 363 7.65 -37.94 -24.22
C SER A 363 7.26 -39.38 -24.57
N SER A 364 6.13 -39.54 -25.25
CA SER A 364 5.62 -40.84 -25.73
C SER A 364 6.57 -41.53 -26.72
N THR A 365 7.45 -40.79 -27.40
CA THR A 365 8.49 -41.37 -28.28
C THR A 365 9.55 -42.16 -27.52
N THR A 366 9.66 -41.99 -26.20
CA THR A 366 10.55 -42.76 -25.33
C THR A 366 9.90 -44.04 -24.79
N PHE A 367 8.56 -44.13 -24.81
CA PHE A 367 7.83 -45.35 -24.48
C PHE A 367 7.81 -46.29 -25.69
N SER A 368 8.89 -47.04 -25.91
CA SER A 368 8.76 -48.30 -26.66
C SER A 368 7.97 -49.26 -25.79
N TYR A 369 6.80 -49.71 -26.23
CA TYR A 369 5.99 -50.70 -25.50
C TYR A 369 6.79 -51.99 -25.31
N LEU A 370 7.39 -52.16 -24.13
CA LEU A 370 7.74 -53.46 -23.59
C LEU A 370 6.57 -53.91 -22.72
N ASP A 371 5.82 -54.85 -23.27
CA ASP A 371 4.83 -55.71 -22.63
C ASP A 371 3.36 -55.26 -22.63
N ARG A 372 2.57 -55.96 -23.47
CA ARG A 372 1.11 -55.93 -23.48
C ARG A 372 0.61 -56.87 -22.39
N ARG A 373 0.44 -56.39 -21.17
CA ARG A 373 -0.58 -56.85 -20.19
C ARG A 373 -0.32 -56.20 -18.82
N LEU A 374 -1.19 -55.30 -18.41
CA LEU A 374 -1.86 -55.29 -17.10
C LEU A 374 -2.64 -53.98 -16.94
N HIS A 375 -3.96 -54.11 -16.84
CA HIS A 375 -4.88 -53.02 -16.57
C HIS A 375 -4.70 -52.50 -15.14
N LYS A 376 -4.32 -51.23 -14.99
CA LYS A 376 -4.69 -50.43 -13.81
C LYS A 376 -4.96 -48.98 -14.25
N ARG A 377 -6.23 -48.59 -14.19
CA ARG A 377 -6.68 -47.21 -14.42
C ARG A 377 -6.24 -46.33 -13.24
N ARG A 378 -5.56 -45.22 -13.52
CA ARG A 378 -5.55 -44.02 -12.66
C ARG A 378 -6.04 -42.85 -13.52
N SER A 379 -6.92 -42.03 -12.96
CA SER A 379 -7.43 -40.83 -13.63
C SER A 379 -6.31 -39.80 -13.76
N ILE A 380 -6.04 -39.36 -14.98
CA ILE A 380 -5.12 -38.26 -15.26
C ILE A 380 -5.92 -36.95 -15.10
N GLN A 381 -5.52 -36.10 -14.15
CA GLN A 381 -5.98 -34.71 -14.12
C GLN A 381 -5.44 -34.00 -15.37
N LYS A 382 -6.30 -33.30 -16.10
CA LYS A 382 -5.95 -32.56 -17.33
C LYS A 382 -4.78 -31.59 -17.05
N SER A 383 -3.60 -31.90 -17.59
CA SER A 383 -2.41 -31.05 -17.55
C SER A 383 -2.28 -30.25 -18.85
N ARG A 384 -1.88 -28.97 -18.72
CA ARG A 384 -1.74 -28.00 -19.81
C ARG A 384 -0.29 -28.02 -20.32
N CYS A 385 -0.07 -28.64 -21.46
CA CYS A 385 1.11 -28.39 -22.28
C CYS A 385 0.59 -28.11 -23.69
N VAL A 386 0.64 -26.85 -24.15
CA VAL A 386 0.27 -26.50 -25.52
C VAL A 386 1.43 -25.75 -26.16
N SER A 387 2.20 -26.48 -26.98
CA SER A 387 2.63 -26.00 -28.29
C SER A 387 2.93 -27.23 -29.16
N GLU A 388 2.18 -27.30 -30.27
CA GLU A 388 2.28 -28.17 -31.44
C GLU A 388 2.94 -29.55 -31.26
N PHE A 389 2.12 -30.59 -31.05
CA PHE A 389 2.25 -31.90 -31.72
C PHE A 389 0.89 -32.60 -31.65
N GLN A 390 0.50 -33.27 -32.73
CA GLN A 390 -0.75 -34.02 -32.86
C GLN A 390 -0.99 -34.93 -31.65
N LEU A 391 -2.00 -34.59 -30.85
CA LEU A 391 -2.72 -35.58 -30.05
C LEU A 391 -3.28 -36.62 -31.02
N ILE A 392 -2.62 -37.78 -31.12
CA ILE A 392 -3.22 -38.95 -31.78
C ILE A 392 -4.38 -39.38 -30.89
N TYR A 393 -5.55 -38.80 -31.17
CA TYR A 393 -6.85 -39.33 -30.80
C TYR A 393 -7.01 -40.65 -31.58
N ILE A 394 -6.77 -41.77 -30.91
CA ILE A 394 -7.32 -43.04 -31.39
C ILE A 394 -8.83 -42.95 -31.18
N LYS A 395 -9.56 -42.72 -32.27
CA LYS A 395 -11.02 -42.84 -32.38
C LYS A 395 -11.47 -44.13 -31.69
N TRP A 396 -12.14 -43.99 -30.54
CA TRP A 396 -13.11 -44.98 -30.11
C TRP A 396 -14.46 -44.52 -30.66
N THR A 397 -14.82 -45.03 -31.84
CA THR A 397 -16.19 -44.96 -32.33
C THR A 397 -17.08 -45.79 -31.42
N CYS A 398 -17.88 -45.13 -30.59
CA CYS A 398 -19.21 -45.61 -30.25
C CYS A 398 -20.17 -44.47 -30.58
N LEU A 399 -21.07 -44.76 -31.52
CA LEU A 399 -22.08 -43.84 -32.02
C LEU A 399 -22.93 -43.30 -30.85
N SER A 400 -23.11 -41.99 -30.80
CA SER A 400 -24.27 -41.37 -30.17
C SER A 400 -24.86 -40.39 -31.17
N VAL A 401 -25.86 -40.86 -31.92
CA VAL A 401 -26.76 -40.03 -32.71
C VAL A 401 -27.76 -39.41 -31.73
N TYR A 402 -27.82 -38.08 -31.69
CA TYR A 402 -28.93 -37.34 -31.10
C TYR A 402 -30.04 -37.19 -32.15
N MET A 403 -31.26 -37.60 -31.84
CA MET A 403 -32.49 -36.91 -32.25
C MET A 403 -33.63 -37.19 -31.27
N THR A 404 -34.33 -36.11 -30.97
CA THR A 404 -35.53 -35.92 -30.14
C THR A 404 -36.79 -36.59 -30.71
N CYS A 405 -37.70 -37.07 -29.84
CA CYS A 405 -39.14 -36.72 -29.81
C CYS A 405 -39.91 -37.50 -28.72
N GLU A 406 -40.87 -36.78 -28.12
CA GLU A 406 -41.89 -37.09 -27.09
C GLU A 406 -41.45 -37.43 -25.65
#